data_AF-A0A7W7BQZ3-F1
#
_entry.id   AF-A0A7W7BQZ3-F1
#
_cell.length_a   1.000
_cell.length_b   1.000
_cell.length_c   1.000
_cell.angle_alpha   90.00
_cell.angle_beta   90.00
_cell.angle_gamma   90.00
#
_symmetry.space_group_name_H-M   'P 1'
#
loop_
_entity.id
_entity.type
_entity.pdbx_description
1 polymer ?
#
loop_
_entity_poly.entity_id
_entity_poly.type
_entity_poly.pdbx_seq_one_letter_code
_entity_poly.pdbx_strand_id
1 'polypeptide(L)'
;MSFLHASAQEWAEDHSLAADVRFGRLESIAFQRHPEIYRWFGVDGSSAAERASRPAPSASGRALVWLTAVIAIIGIVAPVGAVAALGGDRFNFFRMDAENSVPLAGVLFIIAALTQLVVLVLWIVRGARWDALVTGIVVVAVIFSGFGLFAMPNSAAYDDFTGWEPWYPAVIASFVISLVSAIAMFARFRVRAPEAVADEPAAPPAVDAVSAAGAAIAALPAAERAAILSDRDNALEILHSRGILDEATLERALGHDLGTLFLLDDSPSGGTR
;
A
#
# COMPACT_ATOMS: atom_id res chain seq x y z
N MET A 1 -2.25 -3.41 -18.29
CA MET A 1 -2.48 -2.09 -17.65
C MET A 1 -2.70 -1.08 -18.75
N SER A 2 -3.64 -0.16 -18.58
CA SER A 2 -3.63 1.10 -19.34
C SER A 2 -2.81 2.08 -18.51
N PHE A 3 -1.90 2.84 -19.11
CA PHE A 3 -1.51 4.09 -18.46
C PHE A 3 -2.80 4.91 -18.23
N LEU A 4 -2.83 5.72 -17.17
CA LEU A 4 -4.03 6.52 -16.86
C LEU A 4 -4.39 7.49 -18.00
N HIS A 5 -3.41 7.87 -18.81
CA HIS A 5 -3.53 8.80 -19.93
C HIS A 5 -3.30 8.07 -21.25
N ALA A 6 -4.03 8.45 -22.28
CA ALA A 6 -3.97 7.87 -23.62
C ALA A 6 -2.81 8.43 -24.47
N SER A 7 -2.12 9.48 -24.03
CA SER A 7 -0.92 10.02 -24.69
C SER A 7 0.00 10.78 -23.71
N ALA A 8 1.23 11.07 -24.14
CA ALA A 8 2.14 11.93 -23.39
C ALA A 8 1.60 13.36 -23.29
N GLN A 9 0.91 13.83 -24.35
CA GLN A 9 0.23 15.11 -24.35
C GLN A 9 -0.82 15.22 -23.24
N GLU A 10 -1.73 14.25 -23.12
CA GLU A 10 -2.77 14.24 -22.09
C GLU A 10 -2.16 14.19 -20.68
N TRP A 11 -1.08 13.43 -20.50
CA TRP A 11 -0.33 13.44 -19.25
C TRP A 11 0.30 14.81 -18.92
N ALA A 12 0.80 15.54 -19.94
CA ALA A 12 1.36 16.87 -19.75
C ALA A 12 0.29 17.93 -19.46
N GLU A 13 -0.94 17.77 -19.96
CA GLU A 13 -2.08 18.63 -19.65
C GLU A 13 -2.54 18.46 -18.20
N ASP A 14 -2.58 17.21 -17.71
CA ASP A 14 -2.99 16.88 -16.34
C ASP A 14 -1.84 16.96 -15.31
N HIS A 15 -0.62 17.26 -15.75
CA HIS A 15 0.54 17.34 -14.85
C HIS A 15 0.34 18.42 -13.77
N SER A 16 0.66 18.10 -12.53
CA SER A 16 0.56 19.04 -11.41
C SER A 16 1.68 20.07 -11.47
N LEU A 17 1.37 21.35 -11.27
CA LEU A 17 2.36 22.43 -11.20
C LEU A 17 3.35 22.29 -10.04
N ALA A 18 2.99 21.50 -9.01
CA ALA A 18 3.82 21.31 -7.82
C ALA A 18 4.68 20.03 -7.88
N ALA A 19 4.59 19.26 -8.97
CA ALA A 19 5.34 18.02 -9.13
C ALA A 19 6.52 18.24 -10.08
N ASP A 20 7.67 17.66 -9.74
CA ASP A 20 8.83 17.65 -10.62
C ASP A 20 8.57 16.78 -11.86
N VAL A 21 9.06 17.25 -13.02
CA VAL A 21 8.97 16.51 -14.28
C VAL A 21 10.04 15.44 -14.32
N ARG A 22 9.61 14.17 -14.43
CA ARG A 22 10.50 13.04 -14.72
C ARG A 22 10.46 12.71 -16.20
N PHE A 23 11.55 12.97 -16.91
CA PHE A 23 11.65 12.84 -18.36
C PHE A 23 11.58 11.38 -18.83
N GLY A 24 12.20 10.44 -18.09
CA GLY A 24 12.09 9.01 -18.36
C GLY A 24 10.65 8.48 -18.25
N ARG A 25 9.84 9.08 -17.36
CA ARG A 25 8.42 8.77 -17.25
C ARG A 25 7.61 9.32 -18.43
N LEU A 26 7.85 10.56 -18.84
CA LEU A 26 7.21 11.16 -20.02
C LEU A 26 7.43 10.28 -21.26
N GLU A 27 8.68 9.89 -21.49
CA GLU A 27 9.05 9.06 -22.63
C GLU A 27 8.43 7.65 -22.55
N SER A 28 8.34 7.07 -21.35
CA SER A 28 7.64 5.80 -21.14
C SER A 28 6.14 5.86 -21.49
N ILE A 29 5.49 7.01 -21.26
CA ILE A 29 4.08 7.21 -21.62
C ILE A 29 3.93 7.36 -23.14
N ALA A 30 4.84 8.09 -23.80
CA ALA A 30 4.85 8.19 -25.26
C ALA A 30 4.98 6.81 -25.94
N PHE A 31 5.77 5.91 -25.33
CA PHE A 31 5.96 4.53 -25.79
C PHE A 31 5.00 3.50 -25.17
N GLN A 32 3.85 3.92 -24.61
CA GLN A 32 2.96 3.00 -23.89
C GLN A 32 2.44 1.80 -24.72
N ARG A 33 2.44 1.92 -26.06
CA ARG A 33 2.05 0.84 -26.98
C ARG A 33 3.17 -0.20 -27.20
N HIS A 34 4.38 0.10 -26.76
CA HIS A 34 5.60 -0.70 -26.93
C HIS A 34 6.31 -0.97 -25.59
N PRO A 35 5.69 -1.77 -24.70
CA PRO A 35 6.25 -2.09 -23.38
C PRO A 35 7.61 -2.77 -23.39
N GLU A 36 7.96 -3.42 -24.49
CA GLU A 36 9.26 -4.02 -24.75
C GLU A 36 10.40 -2.99 -24.91
N ILE A 37 10.07 -1.73 -25.23
CA ILE A 37 11.04 -0.66 -25.50
C ILE A 37 11.32 0.15 -24.23
N TYR A 38 10.28 0.59 -23.51
CA TYR A 38 10.49 1.52 -22.39
C TYR A 38 11.20 0.91 -21.18
N ARG A 39 11.44 -0.41 -21.14
CA ARG A 39 12.30 -1.04 -20.11
C ARG A 39 13.72 -0.47 -20.06
N TRP A 40 14.14 0.22 -21.13
CA TRP A 40 15.46 0.85 -21.26
C TRP A 40 15.46 2.35 -20.89
N PHE A 41 14.31 2.94 -20.54
CA PHE A 41 14.21 4.38 -20.26
C PHE A 41 14.46 4.69 -18.78
N GLY A 42 15.69 4.41 -18.32
CA GLY A 42 16.10 4.62 -16.94
C GLY A 42 15.25 3.86 -15.91
N VAL A 43 15.20 4.37 -14.67
CA VAL A 43 14.51 3.74 -13.53
C VAL A 43 12.99 3.72 -13.72
N ASP A 44 12.40 4.78 -14.24
CA ASP A 44 10.94 4.88 -14.42
C ASP A 44 10.44 3.88 -15.46
N GLY A 45 11.15 3.78 -16.58
CA GLY A 45 10.83 2.87 -17.66
C GLY A 45 11.02 1.40 -17.27
N SER A 46 12.13 1.07 -16.60
CA SER A 46 12.37 -0.29 -16.09
C SER A 46 11.31 -0.71 -15.06
N SER A 47 10.93 0.20 -14.14
CA SER A 47 9.88 -0.02 -13.14
C SER A 47 8.49 -0.18 -13.76
N ALA A 48 8.18 0.59 -14.80
CA ALA A 48 6.94 0.42 -15.56
C ALA A 48 6.92 -0.94 -16.29
N ALA A 49 8.06 -1.37 -16.83
CA ALA A 49 8.17 -2.61 -17.58
C ALA A 49 8.05 -3.84 -16.67
N GLU A 50 8.67 -3.79 -15.49
CA GLU A 50 8.51 -4.84 -14.49
C GLU A 50 7.06 -4.95 -13.99
N ARG A 51 6.39 -3.81 -13.75
CA ARG A 51 4.97 -3.81 -13.39
C ARG A 51 4.07 -4.37 -14.51
N ALA A 52 4.41 -4.12 -15.76
CA ALA A 52 3.69 -4.64 -16.91
C ALA A 52 3.94 -6.14 -17.14
N SER A 53 5.14 -6.65 -16.80
CA SER A 53 5.50 -8.06 -16.95
C SER A 53 5.01 -8.94 -15.79
N ARG A 54 4.66 -8.34 -14.64
CA ARG A 54 4.07 -9.08 -13.52
C ARG A 54 2.74 -9.72 -13.95
N PRO A 55 2.59 -11.05 -13.82
CA PRO A 55 1.35 -11.72 -14.16
C PRO A 55 0.21 -11.15 -13.31
N ALA A 56 -0.98 -11.00 -13.92
CA ALA A 56 -2.17 -10.57 -13.20
C ALA A 56 -2.36 -11.47 -11.96
N PRO A 57 -2.63 -10.89 -10.78
CA PRO A 57 -2.76 -11.67 -9.57
C PRO A 57 -3.84 -12.73 -9.78
N SER A 58 -3.49 -13.99 -9.52
CA SER A 58 -4.41 -15.12 -9.65
C SER A 58 -5.67 -14.87 -8.82
N ALA A 59 -6.79 -15.50 -9.20
CA ALA A 59 -8.03 -15.41 -8.42
C ALA A 59 -7.81 -15.84 -6.96
N SER A 60 -6.94 -16.83 -6.72
CA SER A 60 -6.54 -17.27 -5.38
C SER A 60 -5.72 -16.22 -4.62
N GLY A 61 -4.82 -15.49 -5.28
CA GLY A 61 -4.07 -14.40 -4.67
C GLY A 61 -4.99 -13.25 -4.23
N ARG A 62 -5.96 -12.89 -5.07
CA ARG A 62 -6.98 -11.88 -4.72
C ARG A 62 -7.88 -12.33 -3.57
N ALA A 63 -8.32 -13.59 -3.59
CA ALA A 63 -9.12 -14.16 -2.51
C ALA A 63 -8.36 -14.16 -1.18
N LEU A 64 -7.06 -14.48 -1.20
CA LEU A 64 -6.22 -14.45 -0.01
C LEU A 64 -6.08 -13.02 0.55
N VAL A 65 -5.84 -12.02 -0.30
CA VAL A 65 -5.78 -10.61 0.13
C VAL A 65 -7.09 -10.19 0.79
N TRP A 66 -8.23 -10.50 0.15
CA TRP A 66 -9.56 -10.21 0.70
C TRP A 66 -9.79 -10.89 2.05
N LEU A 67 -9.47 -12.19 2.16
CA LEU A 67 -9.61 -12.93 3.40
C LEU A 67 -8.76 -12.30 4.52
N THR A 68 -7.52 -11.92 4.20
CA THR A 68 -6.61 -11.29 5.17
C THR A 68 -7.15 -9.93 5.65
N ALA A 69 -7.72 -9.14 4.74
CA ALA A 69 -8.35 -7.86 5.06
C ALA A 69 -9.58 -8.04 5.97
N VAL A 70 -10.44 -9.02 5.68
CA VAL A 70 -11.61 -9.33 6.52
C VAL A 70 -11.19 -9.76 7.93
N ILE A 71 -10.19 -10.64 8.04
CA ILE A 71 -9.64 -11.06 9.33
C ILE A 71 -9.08 -9.87 10.11
N ALA A 72 -8.37 -8.96 9.45
CA ALA A 72 -7.83 -7.76 10.07
C ALA A 72 -8.94 -6.85 10.61
N ILE A 73 -9.99 -6.63 9.82
CA ILE A 73 -11.16 -5.82 10.23
C ILE A 73 -11.83 -6.45 11.44
N ILE A 74 -12.11 -7.76 11.41
CA ILE A 74 -12.75 -8.48 12.52
C ILE A 74 -11.87 -8.39 13.78
N GLY A 75 -10.55 -8.58 13.64
CA GLY A 75 -9.61 -8.55 14.75
C GLY A 75 -9.54 -7.21 15.48
N ILE A 76 -9.86 -6.11 14.79
CA ILE A 76 -9.94 -4.76 15.36
C ILE A 76 -11.35 -4.49 15.89
N VAL A 77 -12.38 -4.73 15.07
CA VAL A 77 -13.76 -4.33 15.37
C VAL A 77 -14.36 -5.17 16.49
N ALA A 78 -14.07 -6.47 16.56
CA ALA A 78 -14.65 -7.35 17.59
C ALA A 78 -14.29 -6.93 19.03
N PRO A 79 -13.00 -6.75 19.42
CA PRO A 79 -12.68 -6.36 20.79
C PRO A 79 -13.12 -4.92 21.10
N VAL A 80 -13.11 -4.01 20.11
CA VAL A 80 -13.65 -2.64 20.27
C VAL A 80 -15.15 -2.69 20.53
N GLY A 81 -15.90 -3.44 19.71
CA GLY A 81 -17.34 -3.64 19.86
C GLY A 81 -17.70 -4.32 21.17
N ALA A 82 -16.87 -5.25 21.67
CA ALA A 82 -17.08 -5.92 22.94
C ALA A 82 -17.02 -4.91 24.10
N VAL A 83 -15.99 -4.06 24.13
CA VAL A 83 -15.88 -3.02 25.15
C VAL A 83 -16.95 -1.94 24.97
N ALA A 84 -17.32 -1.60 23.74
CA ALA A 84 -18.41 -0.65 23.48
C ALA A 84 -19.78 -1.20 23.91
N ALA A 85 -20.02 -2.51 23.81
CA ALA A 85 -21.23 -3.14 24.33
C ALA A 85 -21.30 -3.06 25.86
N LEU A 86 -20.15 -3.27 26.53
CA LEU A 86 -20.04 -3.13 27.99
C LEU A 86 -20.05 -1.66 28.45
N GLY A 87 -19.54 -0.75 27.62
CA GLY A 87 -19.42 0.67 27.88
C GLY A 87 -20.62 1.45 27.38
N GLY A 88 -21.56 1.76 28.27
CA GLY A 88 -22.63 2.71 27.97
C GLY A 88 -22.13 4.14 27.76
N ASP A 89 -22.95 4.98 27.12
CA ASP A 89 -22.72 6.44 27.10
C ASP A 89 -22.72 7.00 28.54
N ARG A 90 -21.82 7.96 28.83
CA ARG A 90 -21.75 8.68 30.11
C ARG A 90 -23.06 9.38 30.50
N PHE A 91 -23.98 9.53 29.55
CA PHE A 91 -25.29 10.14 29.74
C PHE A 91 -26.46 9.14 29.74
N ASN A 92 -26.20 7.82 29.73
CA ASN A 92 -27.22 6.76 29.72
C ASN A 92 -28.22 6.77 28.53
N PHE A 93 -27.96 7.51 27.45
CA PHE A 93 -28.89 7.51 26.30
C PHE A 93 -28.91 6.20 25.50
N PHE A 94 -27.81 5.44 25.51
CA PHE A 94 -27.65 4.21 24.70
C PHE A 94 -26.99 3.06 25.49
N ARG A 95 -27.10 3.07 26.83
CA ARG A 95 -26.55 1.99 27.65
C ARG A 95 -27.42 0.75 27.52
N MET A 96 -26.79 -0.38 27.21
CA MET A 96 -27.42 -1.68 27.09
C MET A 96 -27.30 -2.44 28.42
N ASP A 97 -28.41 -2.98 28.92
CA ASP A 97 -28.45 -3.71 30.20
C ASP A 97 -27.48 -4.90 30.18
N ALA A 98 -26.88 -5.22 31.34
CA ALA A 98 -25.93 -6.32 31.50
C ALA A 98 -26.45 -7.66 30.96
N GLU A 99 -27.75 -7.93 31.07
CA GLU A 99 -28.38 -9.16 30.55
C GLU A 99 -28.13 -9.35 29.04
N ASN A 100 -28.07 -8.27 28.27
CA ASN A 100 -27.79 -8.33 26.84
C ASN A 100 -26.33 -8.00 26.50
N SER A 101 -25.73 -7.01 27.18
CA SER A 101 -24.40 -6.52 26.84
C SER A 101 -23.30 -7.52 27.19
N VAL A 102 -23.44 -8.26 28.31
CA VAL A 102 -22.44 -9.24 28.74
C VAL A 102 -22.35 -10.44 27.79
N PRO A 103 -23.46 -11.11 27.39
CA PRO A 103 -23.40 -12.17 26.39
C PRO A 103 -22.85 -11.69 25.04
N LEU A 104 -23.28 -10.51 24.57
CA LEU A 104 -22.79 -9.94 23.32
C LEU A 104 -21.27 -9.71 23.37
N ALA A 105 -20.79 -9.07 24.44
CA ALA A 105 -19.36 -8.85 24.64
C ALA A 105 -18.60 -10.18 24.76
N GLY A 106 -19.16 -11.17 25.44
CA GLY A 106 -18.60 -12.52 25.53
C GLY A 106 -18.40 -13.16 24.15
N VAL A 107 -19.42 -13.15 23.29
CA VAL A 107 -19.33 -13.65 21.90
C VAL A 107 -18.25 -12.88 21.11
N LEU A 108 -18.21 -11.56 21.24
CA LEU A 108 -17.23 -10.74 20.55
C LEU A 108 -15.79 -11.02 21.03
N PHE A 109 -15.59 -11.28 22.33
CA PHE A 109 -14.29 -11.72 22.86
C PHE A 109 -13.92 -13.14 22.40
N ILE A 110 -14.87 -14.05 22.21
CA ILE A 110 -14.61 -15.37 21.58
C ILE A 110 -14.10 -15.16 20.15
N ILE A 111 -14.80 -14.33 19.36
CA ILE A 111 -14.39 -14.01 17.98
C ILE A 111 -13.00 -13.36 17.96
N ALA A 112 -12.74 -12.42 18.88
CA ALA A 112 -11.44 -11.78 19.03
C ALA A 112 -10.34 -12.82 19.35
N ALA A 113 -10.56 -13.71 20.33
CA ALA A 113 -9.62 -14.75 20.70
C ALA A 113 -9.29 -15.69 19.52
N LEU A 114 -10.30 -16.15 18.78
CA LEU A 114 -10.12 -16.98 17.59
C LEU A 114 -9.37 -16.24 16.48
N THR A 115 -9.70 -14.97 16.25
CA THR A 115 -9.02 -14.13 15.26
C THR A 115 -7.55 -13.95 15.62
N GLN A 116 -7.24 -13.67 16.90
CA GLN A 116 -5.87 -13.55 17.39
C GLN A 116 -5.09 -14.86 17.24
N LEU A 117 -5.72 -16.01 17.47
CA LEU A 117 -5.11 -17.30 17.25
C LEU A 117 -4.78 -17.53 15.77
N VAL A 118 -5.70 -17.20 14.85
CA VAL A 118 -5.46 -17.31 13.41
C VAL A 118 -4.32 -16.38 12.98
N VAL A 119 -4.32 -15.12 13.45
CA VAL A 119 -3.25 -14.16 13.18
C VAL A 119 -1.91 -14.67 13.68
N LEU A 120 -1.85 -15.21 14.89
CA LEU A 120 -0.64 -15.79 15.48
C LEU A 120 -0.13 -16.98 14.66
N VAL A 121 -1.01 -17.91 14.27
CA VAL A 121 -0.64 -19.07 13.46
C VAL A 121 -0.12 -18.62 12.08
N LEU A 122 -0.82 -17.71 11.41
CA LEU A 122 -0.37 -17.17 10.12
C LEU A 122 0.97 -16.46 10.24
N TRP A 123 1.18 -15.69 11.31
CA TRP A 123 2.45 -15.03 11.59
C TRP A 123 3.59 -16.03 11.78
N ILE A 124 3.38 -17.12 12.53
CA ILE A 124 4.36 -18.19 12.73
C ILE A 124 4.67 -18.88 11.40
N VAL A 125 3.65 -19.29 10.64
CA VAL A 125 3.81 -20.00 9.36
C VAL A 125 4.51 -19.12 8.31
N ARG A 126 4.33 -17.79 8.37
CA ARG A 126 5.05 -16.82 7.52
C ARG A 126 6.46 -16.48 8.01
N GLY A 127 6.98 -17.23 9.00
CA GLY A 127 8.36 -17.13 9.47
C GLY A 127 8.57 -16.21 10.68
N ALA A 128 7.50 -15.87 11.41
CA ALA A 128 7.54 -15.09 12.65
C ALA A 128 8.34 -13.78 12.54
N ARG A 129 8.15 -13.07 11.42
CA ARG A 129 8.80 -11.80 11.12
C ARG A 129 7.97 -10.64 11.64
N TRP A 130 8.61 -9.60 12.17
CA TRP A 130 7.93 -8.42 12.67
C TRP A 130 7.28 -7.63 11.54
N ASP A 131 6.00 -7.31 11.72
CA ASP A 131 5.15 -6.54 10.79
C ASP A 131 4.33 -5.55 11.63
N ALA A 132 4.41 -4.26 11.31
CA ALA A 132 3.80 -3.20 12.10
C ALA A 132 2.26 -3.29 12.12
N LEU A 133 1.64 -3.66 10.99
CA LEU A 133 0.19 -3.77 10.87
C LEU A 133 -0.33 -4.94 11.70
N VAL A 134 0.30 -6.12 11.55
CA VAL A 134 -0.07 -7.32 12.31
C VAL A 134 0.13 -7.08 13.80
N THR A 135 1.26 -6.48 14.18
CA THR A 135 1.52 -6.13 15.59
C THR A 135 0.48 -5.15 16.11
N GLY A 136 0.08 -4.15 15.32
CA GLY A 136 -0.97 -3.20 15.68
C GLY A 136 -2.32 -3.86 15.99
N ILE A 137 -2.74 -4.81 15.16
CA ILE A 137 -3.98 -5.60 15.37
C ILE A 137 -3.92 -6.35 16.71
N VAL A 138 -2.78 -6.98 17.03
CA VAL A 138 -2.59 -7.70 18.29
C VAL A 138 -2.61 -6.74 19.48
N VAL A 139 -1.92 -5.59 19.39
CA VAL A 139 -1.87 -4.59 20.46
C VAL A 139 -3.26 -4.01 20.75
N VAL A 140 -4.06 -3.72 19.72
CA VAL A 140 -5.46 -3.29 19.90
C VAL A 140 -6.24 -4.35 20.68
N ALA A 141 -6.13 -5.62 20.29
CA ALA A 141 -6.81 -6.70 21.01
C ALA A 141 -6.36 -6.82 22.47
N VAL A 142 -5.06 -6.67 22.78
CA VAL A 142 -4.55 -6.65 24.17
C VAL A 142 -5.21 -5.54 24.98
N ILE A 143 -5.23 -4.32 24.45
CA ILE A 143 -5.76 -3.15 25.16
C ILE A 143 -7.24 -3.35 25.47
N PHE A 144 -8.04 -3.69 24.47
CA PHE A 144 -9.49 -3.80 24.63
C PHE A 144 -9.92 -5.03 25.43
N SER A 145 -9.24 -6.18 25.28
CA SER A 145 -9.48 -7.33 26.16
C SER A 145 -9.03 -7.06 27.60
N GLY A 146 -7.95 -6.28 27.79
CA GLY A 146 -7.52 -5.79 29.10
C GLY A 146 -8.58 -4.92 29.76
N PHE A 147 -9.22 -4.01 29.02
CA PHE A 147 -10.39 -3.28 29.51
C PHE A 147 -11.55 -4.22 29.84
N GLY A 148 -11.81 -5.22 29.00
CA GLY A 148 -12.84 -6.24 29.22
C GLY A 148 -12.73 -6.95 30.57
N LEU A 149 -11.50 -7.24 31.03
CA LEU A 149 -11.25 -7.90 32.32
C LEU A 149 -11.85 -7.15 33.51
N PHE A 150 -11.88 -5.82 33.44
CA PHE A 150 -12.45 -4.97 34.49
C PHE A 150 -13.88 -4.54 34.16
N ALA A 151 -14.16 -4.25 32.89
CA ALA A 151 -15.44 -3.72 32.46
C ALA A 151 -16.58 -4.74 32.65
N MET A 152 -16.36 -6.02 32.35
CA MET A 152 -17.42 -7.03 32.43
C MET A 152 -17.90 -7.28 33.89
N PRO A 153 -17.01 -7.55 34.87
CA PRO A 153 -17.44 -7.69 36.27
C PRO A 153 -18.08 -6.41 36.82
N ASN A 154 -17.54 -5.23 36.49
CA ASN A 154 -18.07 -3.96 36.97
C ASN A 154 -19.46 -3.66 36.39
N SER A 155 -19.68 -3.96 35.10
CA SER A 155 -20.99 -3.76 34.46
C SER A 155 -22.03 -4.73 35.02
N ALA A 156 -21.64 -5.99 35.24
CA ALA A 156 -22.51 -6.99 35.85
C ALA A 156 -22.87 -6.62 37.29
N ALA A 157 -21.89 -6.18 38.09
CA ALA A 157 -22.12 -5.73 39.47
C ALA A 157 -22.98 -4.47 39.55
N TYR A 158 -22.86 -3.54 38.59
CA TYR A 158 -23.70 -2.35 38.55
C TYR A 158 -25.17 -2.69 38.33
N ASP A 159 -25.46 -3.71 37.51
CA ASP A 159 -26.83 -4.14 37.17
C ASP A 159 -27.33 -5.33 38.02
N ASP A 160 -26.61 -5.71 39.07
CA ASP A 160 -26.88 -6.92 39.88
C ASP A 160 -27.08 -8.20 39.03
N PHE A 161 -26.41 -8.27 37.88
CA PHE A 161 -26.52 -9.38 36.94
C PHE A 161 -25.58 -10.52 37.36
N THR A 162 -26.13 -11.70 37.63
CA THR A 162 -25.37 -12.88 38.09
C THR A 162 -24.91 -13.81 36.96
N GLY A 163 -25.40 -13.63 35.73
CA GLY A 163 -25.13 -14.51 34.59
C GLY A 163 -23.83 -14.24 33.83
N TRP A 164 -22.89 -13.46 34.37
CA TRP A 164 -21.69 -13.02 33.65
C TRP A 164 -20.53 -14.01 33.71
N GLU A 165 -20.46 -14.84 34.77
CA GLU A 165 -19.35 -15.75 35.04
C GLU A 165 -19.05 -16.72 33.88
N PRO A 166 -20.04 -17.29 33.17
CA PRO A 166 -19.77 -18.18 32.03
C PRO A 166 -19.11 -17.48 30.83
N TRP A 167 -19.27 -16.16 30.70
CA TRP A 167 -18.70 -15.36 29.60
C TRP A 167 -17.31 -14.84 29.91
N TYR A 168 -16.95 -14.73 31.19
CA TYR A 168 -15.67 -14.19 31.63
C TYR A 168 -14.44 -14.97 31.13
N PRO A 169 -14.45 -16.32 31.03
CA PRO A 169 -13.34 -17.08 30.44
C PRO A 169 -12.97 -16.64 29.02
N ALA A 170 -13.94 -16.18 28.21
CA ALA A 170 -13.66 -15.69 26.86
C ALA A 170 -12.81 -14.40 26.87
N VAL A 171 -13.09 -13.51 27.82
CA VAL A 171 -12.33 -12.27 28.03
C VAL A 171 -10.89 -12.60 28.41
N ILE A 172 -10.72 -13.52 29.38
CA ILE A 172 -9.39 -13.99 29.83
C ILE A 172 -8.63 -14.62 28.67
N ALA A 173 -9.26 -15.54 27.92
CA ALA A 173 -8.62 -16.20 26.78
C ALA A 173 -8.17 -15.19 25.72
N SER A 174 -9.03 -14.23 25.36
CA SER A 174 -8.70 -13.15 24.42
C SER A 174 -7.50 -12.33 24.91
N PHE A 175 -7.47 -11.97 26.20
CA PHE A 175 -6.37 -11.22 26.78
C PHE A 175 -5.06 -12.00 26.80
N VAL A 176 -5.07 -13.25 27.28
CA VAL A 176 -3.87 -14.08 27.36
C VAL A 176 -3.29 -14.36 25.98
N ILE A 177 -4.12 -14.74 24.99
CA ILE A 177 -3.66 -15.03 23.64
C ILE A 177 -3.05 -13.78 23.00
N SER A 178 -3.73 -12.64 23.09
CA SER A 178 -3.23 -11.39 22.51
C SER A 178 -1.97 -10.90 23.22
N LEU A 179 -1.89 -11.02 24.55
CA LEU A 179 -0.73 -10.59 25.33
C LEU A 179 0.51 -11.42 24.99
N VAL A 180 0.37 -12.75 24.96
CA VAL A 180 1.46 -13.66 24.57
C VAL A 180 1.89 -13.39 23.13
N SER A 181 0.93 -13.15 22.23
CA SER A 181 1.22 -12.81 20.84
C SER A 181 1.99 -11.49 20.72
N ALA A 182 1.57 -10.45 21.47
CA ALA A 182 2.25 -9.15 21.49
C ALA A 182 3.68 -9.30 21.99
N ILE A 183 3.88 -9.98 23.12
CA ILE A 183 5.21 -10.24 23.69
C ILE A 183 6.09 -10.98 22.66
N ALA A 184 5.57 -12.03 22.01
CA ALA A 184 6.30 -12.79 21.00
C ALA A 184 6.69 -11.92 19.78
N MET A 185 5.80 -11.06 19.31
CA MET A 185 6.05 -10.15 18.19
C MET A 185 7.08 -9.06 18.56
N PHE A 186 6.97 -8.45 19.74
CA PHE A 186 7.95 -7.48 20.22
C PHE A 186 9.33 -8.11 20.48
N ALA A 187 9.38 -9.36 20.97
CA ALA A 187 10.65 -10.10 21.10
C ALA A 187 11.33 -10.33 19.73
N ARG A 188 10.54 -10.37 18.64
CA ARG A 188 11.02 -10.51 17.26
C ARG A 188 11.20 -9.18 16.53
N PHE A 189 11.17 -8.04 17.21
CA PHE A 189 11.32 -6.71 16.60
C PHE A 189 12.59 -6.53 15.73
N ARG A 190 13.67 -7.27 16.04
CA ARG A 190 14.91 -7.27 15.26
C ARG A 190 14.85 -8.09 13.97
N VAL A 191 13.88 -9.00 13.84
CA VAL A 191 13.68 -9.86 12.68
C VAL A 191 12.49 -9.32 11.89
N ARG A 192 12.73 -8.25 11.13
CA ARG A 192 11.66 -7.55 10.40
C ARG A 192 11.26 -8.29 9.13
N ALA A 193 9.97 -8.21 8.78
CA ALA A 193 9.55 -8.55 7.44
C ALA A 193 10.34 -7.65 6.47
N PRO A 194 10.82 -8.17 5.33
CA PRO A 194 11.37 -7.32 4.30
C PRO A 194 10.30 -6.29 3.98
N GLU A 195 10.61 -5.03 4.27
CA GLU A 195 9.78 -3.92 3.84
C GLU A 195 9.64 -4.10 2.33
N ALA A 196 8.42 -4.04 1.80
CA ALA A 196 8.21 -4.04 0.36
C ALA A 196 8.66 -2.68 -0.20
N VAL A 197 9.91 -2.30 0.08
CA VAL A 197 10.70 -1.53 -0.84
C VAL A 197 10.70 -2.41 -2.08
N ALA A 198 9.90 -2.02 -3.07
CA ALA A 198 10.13 -2.52 -4.41
C ALA A 198 11.63 -2.28 -4.63
N ASP A 199 12.43 -3.34 -4.74
CA ASP A 199 13.81 -3.20 -5.19
C ASP A 199 13.71 -2.29 -6.40
N GLU A 200 14.23 -1.05 -6.31
CA GLU A 200 14.25 -0.16 -7.45
C GLU A 200 15.02 -0.96 -8.50
N PRO A 201 14.37 -1.36 -9.62
CA PRO A 201 15.00 -2.22 -10.57
C PRO A 201 16.26 -1.50 -11.02
N ALA A 202 17.42 -2.12 -10.77
CA ALA A 202 18.70 -1.54 -11.12
C ALA A 202 18.63 -1.16 -12.60
N ALA A 203 18.66 0.14 -12.88
CA ALA A 203 18.60 0.62 -14.25
C ALA A 203 19.78 -0.01 -15.00
N PRO A 204 19.55 -0.55 -16.21
CA PRO A 204 20.67 -0.99 -17.04
C PRO A 204 21.65 0.19 -17.22
N PRO A 205 22.96 -0.06 -17.25
CA PRO A 205 23.95 1.01 -17.42
C PRO A 205 23.60 1.84 -18.66
N ALA A 206 23.62 3.17 -18.52
CA ALA A 206 23.03 4.10 -19.49
C ALA A 206 23.49 3.88 -20.94
N VAL A 207 24.75 3.48 -21.15
CA VAL A 207 25.31 3.21 -22.49
C VAL A 207 24.65 2.00 -23.15
N ASP A 208 24.45 0.91 -22.41
CA ASP A 208 23.79 -0.30 -22.90
C ASP A 208 22.29 -0.03 -23.12
N ALA A 209 21.69 0.77 -22.24
CA ALA A 209 20.28 1.18 -22.33
C ALA A 209 20.00 2.01 -23.59
N VAL A 210 20.82 3.03 -23.89
CA VAL A 210 20.67 3.88 -25.08
C VAL A 210 20.83 3.07 -26.37
N SER A 211 21.83 2.19 -26.44
CA SER A 211 22.06 1.37 -27.64
C SER A 211 20.93 0.34 -27.88
N ALA A 212 20.45 -0.31 -26.81
CA ALA A 212 19.34 -1.26 -26.88
C ALA A 212 18.00 -0.57 -27.20
N ALA A 213 17.75 0.61 -26.61
CA ALA A 213 16.59 1.44 -26.93
C ALA A 213 16.62 1.87 -28.40
N GLY A 214 17.74 2.40 -28.88
CA GLY A 214 17.90 2.84 -30.27
C GLY A 214 17.66 1.71 -31.27
N ALA A 215 18.19 0.51 -31.02
CA ALA A 215 17.96 -0.65 -31.87
C ALA A 215 16.47 -1.08 -31.90
N ALA A 216 15.80 -1.07 -30.75
CA ALA A 216 14.39 -1.43 -30.65
C ALA A 216 13.48 -0.39 -31.31
N ILE A 217 13.79 0.91 -31.14
CA ILE A 217 13.06 2.02 -31.76
C ILE A 217 13.25 1.98 -33.28
N ALA A 218 14.47 1.73 -33.77
CA ALA A 218 14.75 1.64 -35.20
C ALA A 218 13.95 0.53 -35.91
N ALA A 219 13.55 -0.52 -35.19
CA ALA A 219 12.71 -1.59 -35.70
C ALA A 219 11.24 -1.18 -35.92
N LEU A 220 10.78 -0.08 -35.32
CA LEU A 220 9.40 0.41 -35.50
C LEU A 220 9.18 0.97 -36.91
N PRO A 221 7.93 0.99 -37.42
CA PRO A 221 7.58 1.71 -38.63
C PRO A 221 7.92 3.21 -38.53
N ALA A 222 8.40 3.81 -39.63
CA ALA A 222 8.79 5.22 -39.63
C ALA A 222 7.64 6.17 -39.26
N ALA A 223 6.42 5.87 -39.69
CA ALA A 223 5.23 6.65 -39.36
C ALA A 223 4.90 6.60 -37.86
N GLU A 224 5.13 5.45 -37.21
CA GLU A 224 4.89 5.26 -35.78
C GLU A 224 5.95 6.00 -34.95
N ARG A 225 7.23 5.92 -35.34
CA ARG A 225 8.28 6.73 -34.71
C ARG A 225 8.00 8.22 -34.80
N ALA A 226 7.54 8.71 -35.95
CA ALA A 226 7.21 10.12 -36.14
C ALA A 226 6.00 10.54 -35.27
N ALA A 227 5.00 9.67 -35.12
CA ALA A 227 3.86 9.93 -34.24
C ALA A 227 4.29 9.99 -32.76
N ILE A 228 5.15 9.07 -32.31
CA ILE A 228 5.67 9.06 -30.93
C ILE A 228 6.54 10.29 -30.67
N LEU A 229 7.38 10.68 -31.62
CA LEU A 229 8.18 11.90 -31.54
C LEU A 229 7.29 13.13 -31.40
N SER A 230 6.27 13.25 -32.26
CA SER A 230 5.33 14.38 -32.18
C SER A 230 4.57 14.42 -30.85
N ASP A 231 4.13 13.27 -30.31
CA ASP A 231 3.44 13.22 -29.02
C ASP A 231 4.37 13.64 -27.85
N ARG A 232 5.62 13.18 -27.86
CA ARG A 232 6.65 13.58 -26.89
C ARG A 232 6.92 15.08 -26.95
N ASP A 233 7.15 15.61 -28.15
CA ASP A 233 7.54 17.01 -28.33
C ASP A 233 6.37 17.95 -27.99
N ASN A 234 5.14 17.61 -28.38
CA ASN A 234 3.94 18.35 -27.96
C ASN A 234 3.78 18.36 -26.43
N ALA A 235 4.05 17.23 -25.76
CA ALA A 235 4.00 17.16 -24.31
C ALA A 235 5.02 18.09 -23.64
N LEU A 236 6.24 18.18 -24.19
CA LEU A 236 7.29 19.09 -23.71
C LEU A 236 6.88 20.57 -23.90
N GLU A 237 6.33 20.91 -25.06
CA GLU A 237 5.82 22.26 -25.34
C GLU A 237 4.67 22.65 -24.39
N ILE A 238 3.76 21.71 -24.07
CA ILE A 238 2.70 21.94 -23.09
C ILE A 238 3.28 22.23 -21.71
N LEU A 239 4.23 21.41 -21.23
CA LEU A 239 4.88 21.64 -19.94
C LEU A 239 5.58 23.01 -19.89
N HIS A 240 6.23 23.43 -20.98
CA HIS A 240 6.82 24.75 -21.08
C HIS A 240 5.78 25.88 -21.06
N SER A 241 4.73 25.79 -21.88
CA SER A 241 3.66 26.81 -21.94
C SER A 241 2.94 27.00 -20.60
N ARG A 242 2.91 25.95 -19.77
CA ARG A 242 2.35 25.94 -18.42
C ARG A 242 3.32 26.47 -17.35
N GLY A 243 4.55 26.82 -17.73
CA GLY A 243 5.60 27.33 -16.85
C GLY A 243 6.26 26.27 -15.97
N ILE A 244 6.11 24.99 -16.31
CA ILE A 244 6.72 23.87 -15.57
C ILE A 244 8.17 23.65 -16.04
N LEU A 245 8.44 23.85 -17.33
CA LEU A 245 9.77 23.80 -17.92
C LEU A 245 10.25 25.19 -18.32
N ASP A 246 11.50 25.51 -18.01
CA ASP A 246 12.15 26.68 -18.56
C ASP A 246 12.56 26.46 -20.04
N GLU A 247 12.82 27.55 -20.75
CA GLU A 247 13.20 27.52 -22.17
C GLU A 247 14.46 26.66 -22.39
N ALA A 248 15.46 26.79 -21.51
CA ALA A 248 16.73 26.10 -21.64
C ALA A 248 16.58 24.57 -21.50
N THR A 249 15.66 24.11 -20.66
CA THR A 249 15.37 22.69 -20.49
C THR A 249 14.50 22.18 -21.64
N LEU A 250 13.57 22.97 -22.16
CA LEU A 250 12.80 22.63 -23.36
C LEU A 250 13.72 22.42 -24.56
N GLU A 251 14.57 23.40 -24.88
CA GLU A 251 15.51 23.32 -26.01
C GLU A 251 16.42 22.09 -25.89
N ARG A 252 16.91 21.82 -24.67
CA ARG A 252 17.71 20.63 -24.39
C ARG A 252 16.89 19.36 -24.66
N ALA A 253 15.70 19.25 -24.09
CA ALA A 253 14.83 18.08 -24.22
C ALA A 253 14.41 17.79 -25.67
N LEU A 254 14.09 18.82 -26.46
CA LEU A 254 13.76 18.68 -27.88
C LEU A 254 14.97 18.22 -28.73
N GLY A 255 16.19 18.55 -28.29
CA GLY A 255 17.43 18.11 -28.95
C GLY A 255 17.80 16.65 -28.70
N HIS A 256 17.10 15.92 -27.82
CA HIS A 256 17.38 14.53 -27.51
C HIS A 256 16.69 13.55 -28.48
N ASP A 257 17.42 12.52 -28.87
CA ASP A 257 16.87 11.38 -29.62
C ASP A 257 15.84 10.62 -28.79
N LEU A 258 14.88 9.96 -29.47
CA LEU A 258 13.91 9.07 -28.83
C LEU A 258 14.62 7.96 -28.05
N GLY A 259 14.14 7.71 -26.84
CA GLY A 259 14.67 6.73 -25.90
C GLY A 259 15.87 7.20 -25.11
N THR A 260 16.15 8.51 -25.06
CA THR A 260 17.30 9.09 -24.33
C THR A 260 16.92 10.19 -23.36
N LEU A 261 15.63 10.53 -23.23
CA LEU A 261 15.18 11.66 -22.43
C LEU A 261 15.47 11.46 -20.94
N PHE A 262 15.50 10.21 -20.47
CA PHE A 262 15.86 9.85 -19.10
C PHE A 262 17.26 10.31 -18.67
N LEU A 263 18.17 10.59 -19.61
CA LEU A 263 19.50 11.12 -19.30
C LEU A 263 19.45 12.53 -18.69
N LEU A 264 18.35 13.25 -18.90
CA LEU A 264 18.10 14.56 -18.30
C LEU A 264 17.69 14.45 -16.83
N ASP A 265 17.17 13.30 -16.38
CA ASP A 265 16.81 13.07 -14.98
C ASP A 265 18.07 12.87 -14.10
N ASP A 266 19.14 12.29 -14.66
CA ASP A 266 20.40 12.00 -13.95
C ASP A 266 21.40 13.16 -14.00
N SER A 267 21.16 14.16 -14.87
CA SER A 267 21.98 15.36 -14.89
C SER A 267 21.58 16.25 -13.72
N PRO A 268 22.47 16.56 -12.77
CA PRO A 268 22.17 17.55 -11.75
C PRO A 268 22.06 18.90 -12.45
N SER A 269 20.85 19.28 -12.86
CA SER A 269 20.55 20.68 -13.10
C SER A 269 20.66 21.37 -11.75
N GLY A 270 21.86 21.90 -11.50
CA GLY A 270 22.12 22.86 -10.44
C GLY A 270 21.02 23.92 -10.47
N GLY A 271 20.41 24.13 -9.32
CA GLY A 271 19.17 24.89 -9.23
C GLY A 271 19.28 26.33 -9.67
N THR A 272 18.13 26.99 -9.77
CA THR A 272 17.71 27.96 -8.76
C THR A 272 16.28 28.43 -9.03
N ARG A 273 15.44 28.24 -8.00
CA ARG A 273 14.13 28.88 -7.70
C ARG A 273 12.93 28.58 -8.59
#